data_AF-W6JYH0-F1
#
_entry.id   AF-W6JYH0-F1
#
_cell.length_a   1.000
_cell.length_b   1.000
_cell.length_c   1.000
_cell.angle_alpha   90.00
_cell.angle_beta   90.00
_cell.angle_gamma   90.00
#
_symmetry.space_group_name_H-M   'P 1'
#
loop_
_entity.id
_entity.type
_entity.pdbx_description
1 polymer ?
#
loop_
_entity_poly.entity_id
_entity_poly.type
_entity_poly.pdbx_seq_one_letter_code
_entity_poly.pdbx_strand_id
1 'polypeptide(L)' 'MANPERRLVDSFWDLRDAACDHPERWLGVTAEAVFQRLAEVIEEAEEGGDPIDWPRDVAARMIAWRADDDHS' A
#
# COMPACT_ATOMS: atom_id res chain seq x y z
N MET A 1 -19.62 1.04 -11.82
CA MET A 1 -18.15 0.98 -11.63
C MET A 1 -17.79 1.99 -10.55
N ALA A 2 -17.06 1.60 -9.51
CA ALA A 2 -16.59 2.56 -8.50
C ALA A 2 -15.60 3.54 -9.15
N ASN A 3 -15.71 4.82 -8.83
CA ASN A 3 -14.80 5.86 -9.32
C ASN A 3 -13.36 5.52 -8.88
N PRO A 4 -12.35 5.53 -9.78
CA PRO A 4 -10.95 5.30 -9.43
C PRO A 4 -10.44 6.18 -8.28
N GLU A 5 -10.90 7.44 -8.19
CA GLU A 5 -10.58 8.33 -7.07
C GLU A 5 -11.10 7.79 -5.73
N ARG A 6 -12.26 7.13 -5.75
CA ARG A 6 -12.85 6.52 -4.55
C ARG A 6 -12.06 5.29 -4.12
N ARG A 7 -11.59 4.49 -5.07
CA ARG A 7 -10.74 3.31 -4.80
C ARG A 7 -9.41 3.71 -4.19
N LEU A 8 -8.80 4.80 -4.68
CA LEU A 8 -7.59 5.37 -4.08
C LEU A 8 -7.81 5.75 -2.62
N VAL A 9 -8.90 6.47 -2.34
CA VAL A 9 -9.24 6.91 -0.97
C VAL A 9 -9.49 5.71 -0.05
N ASP A 10 -10.23 4.71 -0.52
CA ASP A 10 -10.50 3.49 0.25
C ASP A 10 -9.19 2.73 0.56
N SER A 11 -8.30 2.57 -0.43
CA SER A 11 -6.97 1.97 -0.25
C SER A 11 -6.10 2.71 0.76
N PHE A 12 -6.20 4.04 0.82
CA PHE A 12 -5.47 4.84 1.80
C PHE A 12 -6.02 4.63 3.21
N TRP A 13 -7.34 4.47 3.35
CA TRP A 13 -7.95 4.13 4.64
C TRP A 13 -7.57 2.72 5.09
N ASP A 14 -7.54 1.73 4.20
CA ASP A 14 -7.08 0.38 4.52
C ASP A 14 -5.62 0.38 5.03
N LEU A 15 -4.75 1.18 4.39
CA LEU A 15 -3.35 1.31 4.80
C LEU A 15 -3.22 1.95 6.19
N ARG A 16 -3.99 3.02 6.45
CA ARG A 16 -4.05 3.66 7.77
C ARG A 16 -4.53 2.67 8.82
N ASP A 17 -5.60 1.94 8.54
CA ASP A 17 -6.21 1.02 9.51
C ASP A 17 -5.23 -0.11 9.84
N ALA A 18 -4.54 -0.67 8.84
CA ALA A 18 -3.47 -1.65 9.07
C ALA A 18 -2.31 -1.11 9.94
N ALA A 19 -1.95 0.17 9.78
CA ALA A 19 -0.94 0.82 10.61
C ALA A 19 -1.43 1.11 12.04
N CYS A 20 -2.71 1.41 12.21
CA CYS A 20 -3.34 1.58 13.53
C CYS A 20 -3.54 0.25 14.26
N ASP A 21 -3.87 -0.83 13.54
CA ASP A 21 -4.10 -2.16 14.10
C ASP A 21 -2.78 -2.85 14.52
N HIS A 22 -1.68 -2.57 13.80
CA HIS A 22 -0.37 -3.18 14.03
C HIS A 22 0.77 -2.15 14.10
N PRO A 23 0.73 -1.17 15.03
CA PRO A 23 1.71 -0.08 15.07
C PRO A 23 3.16 -0.56 15.22
N GLU A 24 3.38 -1.73 15.85
CA GLU A 24 4.69 -2.38 15.97
C GLU A 24 5.37 -2.60 14.62
N ARG A 25 4.60 -2.94 13.59
CA ARG A 25 5.10 -3.17 12.23
C ARG A 25 5.48 -1.89 11.51
N TRP A 26 5.14 -0.72 12.04
CA TRP A 26 5.39 0.57 11.40
C TRP A 26 6.39 1.43 12.18
N LEU A 27 6.90 0.92 13.31
CA LEU A 27 7.95 1.58 14.08
C LEU A 27 9.23 1.72 13.23
N GLY A 28 9.78 2.94 13.20
CA GLY A 28 10.99 3.26 12.43
C GLY A 28 10.76 3.45 10.92
N VAL A 29 9.54 3.24 10.42
CA VAL A 29 9.19 3.53 9.02
C VAL A 29 9.03 5.04 8.85
N THR A 30 9.82 5.62 7.94
CA THR A 30 9.72 7.03 7.61
C THR A 30 8.64 7.25 6.55
N ALA A 31 8.09 8.47 6.49
CA ALA A 31 7.18 8.84 5.40
C ALA A 31 7.82 8.64 4.02
N GLU A 32 9.13 8.92 3.89
CA GLU A 32 9.90 8.69 2.66
C GLU A 32 9.88 7.23 2.23
N ALA A 33 10.12 6.28 3.16
CA ALA A 33 10.08 4.86 2.85
C ALA A 33 8.69 4.41 2.38
N VAL A 34 7.62 4.97 2.96
CA VAL A 34 6.24 4.71 2.51
C VAL A 34 6.03 5.22 1.09
N PHE A 35 6.42 6.45 0.78
CA PHE A 35 6.23 7.02 -0.55
C PHE A 35 7.09 6.33 -1.61
N GLN A 36 8.33 5.95 -1.29
CA GLN A 36 9.21 5.19 -2.16
C GLN A 36 8.58 3.83 -2.49
N ARG A 37 8.13 3.09 -1.47
CA ARG A 37 7.52 1.78 -1.69
C ARG A 37 6.20 1.88 -2.46
N LEU A 38 5.41 2.91 -2.19
CA LEU A 38 4.17 3.18 -2.92
C LEU A 38 4.45 3.44 -4.41
N ALA A 39 5.48 4.24 -4.72
CA ALA A 39 5.87 4.51 -6.10
C ALA A 39 6.28 3.24 -6.85
N GLU A 40 7.14 2.41 -6.23
CA GLU A 40 7.54 1.11 -6.81
C GLU A 40 6.34 0.21 -7.11
N VAL A 41 5.39 0.12 -6.18
CA VAL A 41 4.21 -0.73 -6.34
C VAL A 41 3.32 -0.23 -7.49
N ILE A 42 3.19 1.10 -7.66
CA ILE A 42 2.44 1.71 -8.75
C ILE A 42 3.15 1.49 -10.09
N GLU A 43 4.46 1.73 -10.16
CA GLU A 43 5.27 1.52 -11.37
C GLU A 43 5.16 0.07 -11.86
N GLU A 44 5.31 -0.90 -10.96
CA GLU A 44 5.16 -2.32 -11.30
C GLU A 44 3.73 -2.67 -11.79
N ALA A 45 2.70 -2.01 -11.27
CA ALA A 45 1.33 -2.20 -11.73
C ALA A 45 1.10 -1.56 -13.11
N GLU A 46 1.72 -0.41 -13.40
CA GLU A 46 1.66 0.25 -14.70
C GLU A 46 2.41 -0.53 -15.80
N GLU A 47 3.55 -1.15 -15.48
CA GLU A 47 4.31 -1.98 -16.42
C GLU A 47 3.50 -3.20 -16.92
N GLY A 48 2.54 -3.69 -16.15
CA GLY A 48 1.65 -4.79 -16.52
C GLY A 48 0.66 -4.46 -17.65
N GLY A 49 0.43 -3.19 -17.93
CA GLY A 49 -0.47 -2.71 -19.00
C GLY A 49 -1.97 -2.85 -18.71
N ASP A 50 -2.34 -3.44 -17.56
CA ASP A 50 -3.71 -3.52 -17.08
C ASP A 50 -4.07 -2.33 -16.17
N PRO A 51 -5.37 -1.97 -16.03
CA PRO A 51 -5.78 -0.92 -15.10
C PRO A 51 -5.46 -1.31 -13.66
N ILE A 52 -4.76 -0.43 -12.94
CA ILE A 52 -4.40 -0.63 -11.52
C ILE A 52 -5.66 -0.90 -10.68
N ASP A 53 -5.71 -2.06 -10.02
CA ASP A 53 -6.69 -2.39 -9.00
C ASP A 53 -6.19 -1.89 -7.63
N TRP A 54 -6.32 -0.59 -7.34
CA TRP A 54 -5.78 0.06 -6.13
C TRP A 54 -5.90 -0.75 -4.81
N PRO A 55 -7.06 -1.34 -4.45
CA PRO A 55 -7.16 -2.19 -3.27
C PRO A 55 -6.24 -3.42 -3.30
N ARG A 56 -6.20 -4.12 -4.43
CA ARG A 56 -5.45 -5.37 -4.58
C ARG A 56 -3.97 -5.13 -4.88
N ASP A 57 -3.70 -4.25 -5.83
CA ASP A 57 -2.38 -4.03 -6.38
C ASP A 57 -1.58 -3.02 -5.56
N VAL A 58 -2.22 -2.18 -4.73
CA VAL A 58 -1.49 -1.16 -3.97
C VAL A 58 -1.62 -1.36 -2.47
N ALA A 59 -2.84 -1.31 -1.91
CA ALA A 59 -3.02 -1.42 -0.46
C ALA A 59 -2.55 -2.78 0.07
N ALA A 60 -2.98 -3.89 -0.53
CA ALA A 60 -2.59 -5.22 -0.06
C ALA A 60 -1.08 -5.46 -0.15
N ARG A 61 -0.40 -4.95 -1.19
CA ARG A 61 1.05 -5.09 -1.35
C ARG A 61 1.85 -4.25 -0.35
N MET A 62 1.37 -3.04 -0.04
CA MET A 62 1.94 -2.19 1.02
C MET A 62 1.76 -2.81 2.41
N ILE A 63 0.58 -3.40 2.68
CA ILE A 63 0.31 -4.09 3.95
C ILE A 63 1.19 -5.35 4.07
N ALA A 64 1.30 -6.14 3.00
CA ALA A 64 2.16 -7.33 2.97
C ALA A 64 3.63 -6.98 3.21
N TRP A 65 4.14 -5.92 2.57
CA TRP A 65 5.50 -5.43 2.82
C TRP A 65 5.77 -5.17 4.31
N ARG A 66 4.82 -4.58 5.05
CA ARG A 66 4.99 -4.37 6.50
C ARG A 66 4.77 -5.62 7.35
N ALA A 67 4.05 -6.62 6.84
CA ALA A 67 3.89 -7.91 7.52
C ALA A 67 5.15 -8.79 7.40
N ASP A 68 5.88 -8.70 6.29
CA ASP A 68 7.08 -9.51 6.03
C ASP A 68 8.34 -8.97 6.75
N ASP A 69 8.44 -7.66 6.99
CA ASP A 69 9.56 -7.04 7.73
C ASP A 69 9.61 -7.40 9.23
N ASP A 70 8.55 -8.01 9.78
CA ASP A 70 8.48 -8.46 11.19
C ASP A 70 9.25 -9.79 11.43
N HIS A 71 9.79 -10.42 10.36
CA HIS A 71 10.47 -11.72 10.40
C HIS A 71 11.99 -11.69 10.12
N SER A 72 12.64 -10.52 10.08
CA SER A 72 14.09 -10.39 9.86
C SER A 72 14.86 -9.85 11.06
#